data_AF-A0A699VNY5-F1
#
_entry.id   AF-A0A699VNY5-F1
#
_cell.length_a   1.000
_cell.length_b   1.000
_cell.length_c   1.000
_cell.angle_alpha   90.00
_cell.angle_beta   90.00
_cell.angle_gamma   90.00
#
_symmetry.space_group_name_H-M   'P 1'
#
loop_
_entity.id
_entity.type
_entity.pdbx_description
1 polymer ?
#
loop_
_entity_poly.entity_id
_entity_poly.type
_entity_poly.pdbx_seq_one_letter_code
_entity_poly.pdbx_strand_id
1 'polypeptide(L)' 'VEFRLDDDNVLWQNTRLVVPNDASLREALLTEANSSPFSIHPGSTKMYHDLKQHFW' A
#
# COMPACT_ATOMS: atom_id res chain seq x y z
N VAL A 1 -7.69 -17.73 -3.55
CA VAL A 1 -7.04 -16.42 -3.73
C VAL A 1 -6.90 -16.24 -5.23
N GLU A 2 -7.55 -15.22 -5.79
CA GLU A 2 -7.47 -14.92 -7.22
C GLU A 2 -6.54 -13.72 -7.42
N PHE A 3 -5.56 -13.89 -8.30
CA PHE A 3 -4.65 -12.84 -8.72
C PHE A 3 -5.02 -12.44 -10.14
N ARG A 4 -4.98 -11.14 -10.42
CA ARG A 4 -5.17 -10.61 -11.78
C ARG A 4 -4.08 -9.60 -12.11
N LEU A 5 -3.68 -9.59 -13.36
CA LEU A 5 -2.80 -8.57 -13.92
C LEU A 5 -3.69 -7.60 -14.71
N ASP A 6 -3.46 -6.29 -14.55
CA ASP A 6 -4.10 -5.30 -15.41
C ASP A 6 -3.21 -4.96 -16.64
N ASP A 7 -3.70 -4.04 -17.47
CA ASP A 7 -3.02 -3.60 -18.69
C ASP A 7 -1.66 -2.91 -18.41
N ASP A 8 -1.45 -2.43 -17.18
CA ASP A 8 -0.23 -1.77 -16.72
C ASP A 8 0.77 -2.75 -16.08
N ASN A 9 0.52 -4.06 -16.16
CA ASN A 9 1.29 -5.11 -15.50
C ASN A 9 1.31 -5.01 -13.97
N VAL A 10 0.28 -4.40 -13.40
CA VAL A 10 0.11 -4.31 -11.96
C VAL A 10 -0.61 -5.55 -11.45
N LEU A 11 -0.03 -6.20 -10.45
CA LEU A 11 -0.61 -7.39 -9.84
C LEU A 11 -1.63 -6.97 -8.77
N TRP A 12 -2.84 -7.51 -8.88
CA TRP A 12 -3.91 -7.29 -7.93
C TRP A 12 -4.30 -8.59 -7.25
N GLN A 13 -4.61 -8.50 -5.95
CA GLN A 13 -5.27 -9.55 -5.20
C GLN A 13 -6.63 -9.04 -4.71
N ASN A 14 -7.71 -9.66 -5.19
CA ASN A 14 -9.08 -9.13 -5.02
C ASN A 14 -9.17 -7.68 -5.53
N THR A 15 -9.30 -6.70 -4.63
CA THR A 15 -9.36 -5.26 -4.92
C THR A 15 -8.11 -4.50 -4.46
N ARG A 16 -7.04 -5.20 -4.09
CA ARG A 16 -5.83 -4.62 -3.50
C ARG A 16 -4.63 -4.77 -4.43
N LEU A 17 -3.80 -3.74 -4.47
CA LEU A 17 -2.54 -3.71 -5.20
C LEU A 17 -1.51 -4.57 -4.46
N VAL A 18 -0.89 -5.52 -5.15
CA VAL A 18 0.20 -6.30 -4.58
C VAL A 18 1.46 -5.47 -4.65
N VAL A 19 2.03 -5.14 -3.50
CA VAL A 19 3.32 -4.44 -3.43
C VAL A 19 4.41 -5.50 -3.50
N PRO A 20 5.37 -5.41 -4.44
CA PRO A 20 6.53 -6.30 -4.47
C PRO A 20 7.25 -6.28 -3.12
N ASN A 21 7.86 -7.41 -2.72
CA ASN A 21 8.65 -7.47 -1.49
C ASN A 21 10.04 -6.81 -1.67
N ASP A 22 10.02 -5.56 -2.11
CA ASP A 22 11.16 -4.67 -2.27
C ASP A 22 11.17 -3.69 -1.09
N ALA A 23 12.29 -3.66 -0.37
CA ALA A 23 12.42 -2.84 0.83
C ALA A 23 12.37 -1.34 0.52
N SER A 24 12.94 -0.91 -0.61
CA SER A 24 12.99 0.50 -1.01
C SER A 24 11.62 1.02 -1.39
N LEU A 25 10.82 0.22 -2.12
CA LEU A 25 9.44 0.59 -2.45
C LEU A 25 8.56 0.69 -1.21
N ARG A 26 8.71 -0.25 -0.27
CA ARG A 26 7.98 -0.24 1.00
C ARG A 26 8.35 0.98 1.85
N GLU A 27 9.62 1.33 1.91
CA GLU A 27 10.11 2.52 2.62
C GLU A 27 9.59 3.81 1.99
N ALA A 28 9.62 3.91 0.66
CA ALA A 28 9.09 5.06 -0.07
C ALA A 28 7.59 5.26 0.20
N LEU A 29 6.80 4.18 0.11
CA LEU A 29 5.36 4.22 0.41
C LEU A 29 5.07 4.67 1.85
N LEU A 30 5.80 4.13 2.83
CA LEU A 30 5.63 4.51 4.23
C LEU A 30 6.03 5.96 4.48
N THR A 31 7.10 6.43 3.83
CA THR A 31 7.58 7.80 3.93
C THR A 31 6.54 8.77 3.35
N GLU A 32 6.03 8.49 2.15
CA GLU A 32 5.01 9.31 1.51
C GLU A 32 3.70 9.34 2.31
N ALA A 33 3.24 8.20 2.82
CA ALA A 33 2.06 8.11 3.66
C ALA A 33 2.21 8.90 4.97
N ASN A 34 3.40 8.88 5.59
CA ASN A 34 3.70 9.61 6.81
C ASN A 34 3.87 11.13 6.59
N SER A 35 4.36 11.53 5.41
CA SER A 35 4.59 12.93 5.05
C SER A 35 3.40 13.60 4.37
N SER A 36 2.34 12.85 4.06
CA SER A 36 1.15 13.38 3.39
C SER A 36 0.43 14.42 4.27
N PRO A 37 0.09 15.62 3.75
CA PRO A 37 -0.66 16.63 4.50
C PRO A 37 -2.10 16.19 4.80
N PHE A 38 -2.59 15.15 4.11
CA PHE A 38 -3.89 14.53 4.37
C PHE A 38 -3.83 13.45 5.46
N SER A 39 -2.65 13.28 6.05
CA SER A 39 -2.44 12.29 7.08
C SER A 39 -2.98 12.77 8.43
N ILE A 40 -4.12 12.20 8.84
CA ILE A 40 -4.73 12.45 10.16
C ILE A 40 -4.33 11.30 11.10
N HIS A 41 -3.15 11.42 11.74
CA HIS A 41 -2.53 10.36 12.55
C HIS A 41 -2.91 10.38 14.04
N PRO A 42 -3.51 9.28 14.58
CA PRO A 42 -3.46 8.90 15.99
C PRO A 42 -2.43 7.79 16.28
N GLY A 43 -1.58 7.38 15.33
CA GLY A 43 -0.49 6.41 15.53
C GLY A 43 -0.23 5.45 14.36
N SER A 44 0.91 4.76 14.40
CA SER A 44 1.38 3.81 13.37
C SER A 44 0.39 2.67 13.07
N THR A 45 -0.39 2.24 14.06
CA THR A 45 -1.42 1.20 13.89
C THR A 45 -2.53 1.61 12.93
N LYS A 46 -3.00 2.86 12.99
CA LYS A 46 -4.04 3.35 12.08
C LYS A 46 -3.51 3.46 10.66
N MET A 47 -2.31 4.02 10.51
CA MET A 47 -1.56 4.07 9.25
C MET A 47 -1.46 2.72 8.56
N TYR A 48 -1.05 1.70 9.30
CA TYR A 48 -0.93 0.36 8.76
C TYR A 48 -2.27 -0.21 8.31
N HIS A 49 -3.34 0.07 9.06
CA HIS A 49 -4.68 -0.35 8.69
C HIS A 49 -5.16 0.32 7.40
N ASP A 50 -4.98 1.65 7.30
CA ASP A 50 -5.37 2.46 6.14
C ASP A 50 -4.60 2.00 4.89
N LEU A 51 -3.28 1.83 4.98
CA LEU A 51 -2.46 1.32 3.87
C LEU A 51 -2.89 -0.08 3.46
N LYS A 52 -3.14 -0.98 4.41
CA LYS A 52 -3.60 -2.33 4.09
C LYS A 52 -4.90 -2.35 3.33
N GLN A 53 -5.80 -1.38 3.47
CA GLN A 53 -7.07 -1.38 2.71
C GLN A 53 -6.84 -1.37 1.20
N HIS A 54 -5.75 -0.74 0.75
CA HIS A 54 -5.41 -0.59 -0.66
C HIS A 54 -4.31 -1.54 -1.13
N PHE A 55 -3.42 -1.95 -0.23
CA PHE A 55 -2.25 -2.78 -0.56
C PHE A 55 -2.34 -4.18 0.06
N TRP A 56 -1.87 -5.18 -0.69
CA TRP A 56 -1.66 -6.57 -0.23
C TRP A 56 -0.18 -6.82 0.04
#